data_AF-A0A6J7P0J7-F1
#
_entry.id   AF-A0A6J7P0J7-F1
#
_cell.length_a   1.000
_cell.length_b   1.000
_cell.length_c   1.000
_cell.angle_alpha   90.00
_cell.angle_beta   90.00
_cell.angle_gamma   90.00
#
_symmetry.space_group_name_H-M   'P 1'
#
loop_
_entity.id
_entity.type
_entity.pdbx_description
1 polymer ?
#
loop_
_entity_poly.entity_id
_entity_poly.type
_entity_poly.pdbx_seq_one_letter_code
_entity_poly.pdbx_strand_id
1 'polypeptide(L)'
;MIYYAGLIRKHRITPRFGRVVSRFDKGQVSISGVNSEFSLKKPSRTIEVDVVAVGWGFSPDLTLGGIAGCKERVDIDGTTVFAVDAQQLSSQKNIWIAGEATGIGGADLSLLEGEIAGLAASGQGISSQLRMARYRKQVFADALKRSYPVKDGWRSWAEKSTVVCRCEEVSLGEIEESVVELGAEDSRTAKLFTRAGMGLCQGRICSRNVSEIVAGLTKCAVTDEERIASSNRPIAAPIALGLLGDGKK
;
A
#
# COMPACT_ATOMS: atom_id res chain seq x y z
N MET A 1 -9.57 -19.71 7.83
CA MET A 1 -10.97 -19.53 7.36
C MET A 1 -12.01 -19.93 8.39
N ILE A 2 -11.97 -21.15 8.95
CA ILE A 2 -12.96 -21.60 9.96
C ILE A 2 -12.98 -20.72 11.22
N TYR A 3 -11.80 -20.33 11.71
CA TYR A 3 -11.66 -19.41 12.84
C TYR A 3 -12.41 -18.07 12.62
N TYR A 4 -12.12 -17.39 11.52
CA TYR A 4 -12.77 -16.11 11.19
C TYR A 4 -14.27 -16.25 10.89
N ALA A 5 -14.70 -17.33 10.24
CA ALA A 5 -16.12 -17.62 10.06
C ALA A 5 -16.83 -17.82 11.41
N GLY A 6 -16.17 -18.48 12.36
CA GLY A 6 -16.63 -18.61 13.74
C GLY A 6 -16.79 -17.26 14.45
N LEU A 7 -15.82 -16.35 14.30
CA LEU A 7 -15.89 -14.99 14.84
C LEU A 7 -17.03 -14.18 14.21
N ILE A 8 -17.16 -14.20 12.88
CA ILE A 8 -18.25 -13.51 12.16
C ILE A 8 -19.61 -13.98 12.68
N ARG A 9 -19.81 -15.30 12.83
CA ARG A 9 -21.04 -15.88 13.38
C ARG A 9 -21.25 -15.49 14.84
N LYS A 10 -20.21 -15.61 15.68
CA LYS A 10 -20.25 -15.27 17.12
C LYS A 10 -20.69 -13.83 17.34
N HIS A 11 -20.18 -12.90 16.53
CA HIS A 11 -20.49 -11.47 16.63
C HIS A 11 -21.66 -11.03 15.75
N ARG A 12 -22.37 -11.98 15.11
CA ARG A 12 -23.53 -11.70 14.24
C ARG A 12 -23.24 -10.69 13.13
N ILE A 13 -22.00 -10.69 12.63
CA ILE A 13 -21.58 -9.82 11.53
C ILE A 13 -22.22 -10.36 10.25
N THR A 14 -22.89 -9.49 9.49
CA THR A 14 -23.51 -9.85 8.21
C THR A 14 -22.59 -9.43 7.06
N PRO A 15 -21.77 -10.33 6.49
CA PRO A 15 -20.93 -10.00 5.35
C PRO A 15 -21.81 -9.69 4.13
N ARG A 16 -21.44 -8.65 3.38
CA ARG A 16 -22.08 -8.26 2.12
C ARG A 16 -21.02 -8.16 1.04
N PHE A 17 -21.09 -9.04 0.05
CA PHE A 17 -20.16 -9.07 -1.08
C PHE A 17 -20.70 -8.29 -2.28
N GLY A 18 -19.81 -7.89 -3.21
CA GLY A 18 -20.18 -7.14 -4.40
C GLY A 18 -20.70 -5.73 -4.10
N ARG A 19 -20.27 -5.15 -2.98
CA ARG A 19 -20.66 -3.82 -2.51
C ARG A 19 -19.46 -3.07 -1.98
N VAL A 20 -19.51 -1.74 -2.07
CA VAL A 20 -18.47 -0.83 -1.57
C VAL A 20 -19.11 0.34 -0.84
N VAL A 21 -18.36 0.93 0.10
CA VAL A 21 -18.66 2.27 0.60
C VAL A 21 -18.20 3.27 -0.46
N SER A 22 -19.14 3.88 -1.17
CA SER A 22 -18.84 4.84 -2.24
C SER A 22 -18.77 6.28 -1.74
N ARG A 23 -19.38 6.59 -0.60
CA ARG A 23 -19.31 7.91 0.04
C ARG A 23 -19.54 7.77 1.55
N PHE A 24 -18.84 8.58 2.33
CA PHE A 24 -19.10 8.80 3.75
C PHE A 24 -19.00 10.29 4.05
N ASP A 25 -20.08 10.86 4.58
CA ASP A 25 -20.19 12.29 4.86
C ASP A 25 -21.17 12.49 6.02
N LYS A 26 -20.79 13.30 7.02
CA LYS A 26 -21.64 13.69 8.17
C LYS A 26 -22.39 12.53 8.84
N GLY A 27 -21.71 11.41 9.13
CA GLY A 27 -22.32 10.25 9.81
C GLY A 27 -23.21 9.39 8.91
N GLN A 28 -23.20 9.64 7.60
CA GLN A 28 -24.02 8.94 6.63
C GLN A 28 -23.14 8.24 5.59
N VAL A 29 -23.37 6.94 5.39
CA VAL A 29 -22.64 6.12 4.42
C VAL A 29 -23.54 5.75 3.24
N SER A 30 -23.03 5.93 2.03
CA SER A 30 -23.62 5.40 0.80
C SER A 30 -22.94 4.09 0.41
N ILE A 31 -23.73 3.03 0.32
CA ILE A 31 -23.30 1.70 -0.10
C ILE A 31 -23.78 1.44 -1.52
N SER A 32 -22.86 1.21 -2.42
CA SER A 32 -23.14 0.97 -3.84
C SER A 32 -22.79 -0.47 -4.23
N GLY A 33 -23.55 -1.03 -5.18
CA GLY A 33 -23.13 -2.27 -5.83
C GLY A 33 -21.89 -2.01 -6.70
N VAL A 34 -21.02 -3.00 -6.87
CA VAL A 34 -19.81 -2.87 -7.68
C VAL A 34 -19.66 -4.07 -8.63
N ASN A 35 -19.09 -3.87 -9.81
CA ASN A 35 -18.67 -4.97 -10.71
C ASN A 35 -17.21 -5.39 -10.45
N SER A 36 -16.70 -6.36 -11.21
CA SER A 36 -15.30 -6.83 -11.17
C SER A 36 -14.30 -5.71 -11.47
N GLU A 37 -14.70 -4.73 -12.27
CA GLU A 37 -13.87 -3.61 -12.74
C GLU A 37 -13.94 -2.40 -11.80
N PHE A 38 -14.55 -2.59 -10.62
CA PHE A 38 -14.71 -1.58 -9.59
C PHE A 38 -15.59 -0.40 -10.06
N SER A 39 -16.43 -0.56 -11.08
CA SER A 39 -17.42 0.44 -11.47
C SER A 39 -18.68 0.33 -10.61
N LEU A 40 -19.24 1.46 -10.19
CA LEU A 40 -20.45 1.52 -9.38
C LEU A 40 -21.70 1.13 -10.19
N LYS A 41 -22.58 0.37 -9.56
CA LYS A 41 -23.92 0.03 -10.06
C LYS A 41 -24.97 0.85 -9.31
N LYS A 42 -25.96 1.41 -10.02
CA LYS A 42 -27.13 2.07 -9.43
C LYS A 42 -28.18 1.03 -8.97
N PRO A 43 -28.99 1.32 -7.94
CA PRO A 43 -28.92 2.45 -7.01
C PRO A 43 -28.05 2.15 -5.76
N SER A 44 -27.60 3.21 -5.08
CA SER A 44 -26.95 3.14 -3.77
C SER A 44 -27.98 3.11 -2.64
N ARG A 45 -27.63 2.48 -1.51
CA ARG A 45 -28.41 2.52 -0.27
C ARG A 45 -27.66 3.34 0.77
N THR A 46 -28.39 4.15 1.50
CA THR A 46 -27.83 5.00 2.56
C THR A 46 -28.15 4.46 3.95
N ILE A 47 -27.18 4.56 4.86
CA ILE A 47 -27.30 4.13 6.27
C ILE A 47 -26.57 5.15 7.15
N GLU A 48 -27.10 5.42 8.35
CA GLU A 48 -26.40 6.20 9.37
C GLU A 48 -25.44 5.31 10.16
N VAL A 49 -24.20 5.79 10.34
CA VAL A 49 -23.14 5.07 11.04
C VAL A 49 -22.21 6.06 11.75
N ASP A 50 -21.72 5.67 12.92
CA ASP A 50 -20.74 6.48 13.66
C ASP A 50 -19.32 6.31 13.11
N VAL A 51 -19.02 5.12 12.57
CA VAL A 51 -17.67 4.73 12.14
C VAL A 51 -17.72 3.94 10.84
N VAL A 52 -16.81 4.27 9.93
CA VAL A 52 -16.49 3.46 8.75
C VAL A 52 -15.03 3.00 8.85
N ALA A 53 -14.82 1.69 8.87
CA ALA A 53 -13.50 1.09 8.75
C ALA A 53 -13.28 0.64 7.29
N VAL A 54 -12.28 1.21 6.63
CA VAL A 54 -11.91 0.88 5.24
C VAL A 54 -10.53 0.22 5.18
N GLY A 55 -10.36 -0.75 4.29
CA GLY A 55 -9.09 -1.40 4.04
C GLY A 55 -9.06 -1.93 2.61
N TRP A 56 -8.09 -1.45 1.82
CA TRP A 56 -7.93 -1.77 0.38
C TRP A 56 -6.58 -2.42 0.07
N GLY A 57 -6.04 -3.16 1.03
CA GLY A 57 -4.74 -3.82 0.95
C GLY A 57 -3.70 -3.18 1.86
N PHE A 58 -2.44 -3.52 1.60
CA PHE A 58 -1.30 -3.08 2.40
C PHE A 58 -0.30 -2.33 1.52
N SER A 59 0.43 -1.41 2.12
CA SER A 59 1.59 -0.77 1.51
C SER A 59 2.78 -1.02 2.43
N PRO A 60 3.75 -1.84 2.01
CA PRO A 60 4.92 -2.14 2.83
C PRO A 60 5.68 -0.86 3.20
N ASP A 61 6.20 -0.80 4.42
CA ASP A 61 7.10 0.27 4.80
C ASP A 61 8.52 -0.07 4.32
N LEU A 62 8.93 0.60 3.23
CA LEU A 62 10.25 0.44 2.61
C LEU A 62 11.29 1.42 3.15
N THR A 63 10.96 2.17 4.20
CA THR A 63 11.78 3.34 4.55
C THR A 63 13.20 2.96 4.99
N LEU A 64 13.34 1.99 5.90
CA LEU A 64 14.66 1.64 6.44
C LEU A 64 15.56 0.94 5.41
N GLY A 65 15.01 0.00 4.65
CA GLY A 65 15.78 -0.68 3.60
C GLY A 65 16.11 0.25 2.44
N GLY A 66 15.22 1.18 2.06
CA GLY A 66 15.50 2.21 1.07
C GLY A 66 16.64 3.14 1.49
N ILE A 67 16.64 3.60 2.74
CA ILE A 67 17.75 4.38 3.32
C ILE A 67 19.07 3.59 3.30
N ALA A 68 19.01 2.29 3.58
CA ALA A 68 20.18 1.41 3.52
C ALA A 68 20.63 1.08 2.09
N GLY A 69 19.89 1.50 1.06
CA GLY A 69 20.19 1.21 -0.34
C GLY A 69 19.85 -0.22 -0.77
N CYS A 70 18.95 -0.90 -0.06
CA CYS A 70 18.46 -2.22 -0.45
C CYS A 70 17.63 -2.10 -1.74
N LYS A 71 17.92 -2.97 -2.71
CA LYS A 71 17.24 -2.97 -4.01
C LYS A 71 15.77 -3.29 -3.85
N GLU A 72 14.94 -2.46 -4.46
CA GLU A 72 13.49 -2.64 -4.53
C GLU A 72 13.09 -3.24 -5.89
N ARG A 73 11.89 -3.79 -5.92
CA ARG A 73 11.21 -4.28 -7.13
C ARG A 73 9.72 -4.02 -7.00
N VAL A 74 9.02 -4.02 -8.11
CA VAL A 74 7.55 -4.03 -8.12
C VAL A 74 7.06 -5.48 -8.14
N ASP A 75 6.11 -5.79 -7.27
CA ASP A 75 5.48 -7.10 -7.20
C ASP A 75 4.29 -7.22 -8.16
N ILE A 76 3.76 -8.43 -8.33
CA ILE A 76 2.71 -8.73 -9.34
C ILE A 76 1.41 -7.89 -9.21
N ASP A 77 1.16 -7.32 -8.03
CA ASP A 77 -0.01 -6.47 -7.75
C ASP A 77 0.29 -4.95 -7.81
N GLY A 78 1.47 -4.59 -8.35
CA GLY A 78 1.94 -3.20 -8.46
C GLY A 78 2.45 -2.61 -7.14
N THR A 79 2.63 -3.43 -6.11
CA THR A 79 3.19 -2.99 -4.82
C THR A 79 4.71 -3.01 -4.86
N THR A 80 5.35 -1.93 -4.42
CA THR A 80 6.81 -1.90 -4.25
C THR A 80 7.22 -2.70 -3.03
N VAL A 81 8.22 -3.57 -3.19
CA VAL A 81 8.78 -4.46 -2.15
C VAL A 81 10.30 -4.56 -2.30
N PHE A 82 10.99 -5.10 -1.29
CA PHE A 82 12.41 -5.40 -1.41
C PHE A 82 12.67 -6.69 -2.22
N ALA A 83 13.74 -6.65 -3.01
CA ALA A 83 14.31 -7.82 -3.64
C ALA A 83 15.28 -8.52 -2.67
N VAL A 84 15.05 -9.81 -2.42
CA VAL A 84 15.87 -10.65 -1.55
C VAL A 84 16.11 -12.01 -2.19
N ASP A 85 17.15 -12.70 -1.74
CA ASP A 85 17.43 -14.07 -2.15
C ASP A 85 16.61 -15.12 -1.37
N ALA A 86 16.85 -16.40 -1.64
CA ALA A 86 16.18 -17.53 -0.97
C ALA A 86 16.54 -17.69 0.54
N GLN A 87 17.44 -16.87 1.06
CA GLN A 87 17.84 -16.78 2.46
C GLN A 87 17.39 -15.45 3.09
N GLN A 88 16.53 -14.70 2.39
CA GLN A 88 16.06 -13.36 2.79
C GLN A 88 17.17 -12.31 2.86
N LEU A 89 18.34 -12.56 2.26
CA LEU A 89 19.42 -11.59 2.15
C LEU A 89 19.08 -10.55 1.07
N SER A 90 19.20 -9.28 1.40
CA SER A 90 18.99 -8.18 0.46
C SER A 90 20.19 -8.00 -0.49
N SER A 91 20.11 -7.01 -1.38
CA SER A 91 21.26 -6.60 -2.20
C SER A 91 22.43 -6.01 -1.41
N GLN A 92 22.20 -5.62 -0.14
CA GLN A 92 23.21 -5.08 0.75
C GLN A 92 23.77 -6.16 1.66
N LYS A 93 25.08 -6.13 1.87
CA LYS A 93 25.76 -7.09 2.75
C LYS A 93 25.24 -6.95 4.18
N ASN A 94 25.04 -8.07 4.85
CA ASN A 94 24.61 -8.14 6.24
C ASN A 94 23.24 -7.48 6.54
N ILE A 95 22.37 -7.36 5.52
CA ILE A 95 20.99 -6.88 5.70
C ILE A 95 20.03 -7.95 5.19
N TRP A 96 19.25 -8.52 6.10
CA TRP A 96 18.16 -9.44 5.81
C TRP A 96 16.81 -8.76 5.97
N ILE A 97 15.88 -9.07 5.08
CA ILE A 97 14.55 -8.47 5.06
C ILE A 97 13.53 -9.60 4.91
N ALA A 98 12.51 -9.61 5.75
CA ALA A 98 11.49 -10.65 5.78
C ALA A 98 10.10 -10.07 5.96
N GLY A 99 9.07 -10.87 5.65
CA GLY A 99 7.69 -10.51 5.83
C GLY A 99 7.15 -9.65 4.71
N GLU A 100 6.15 -8.83 5.02
CA GLU A 100 5.40 -8.08 4.00
C GLU A 100 6.27 -7.08 3.22
N ALA A 101 7.41 -6.67 3.79
CA ALA A 101 8.44 -5.87 3.12
C ALA A 101 9.04 -6.57 1.89
N THR A 102 8.96 -7.91 1.79
CA THR A 102 9.41 -8.70 0.64
C THR A 102 8.28 -9.22 -0.26
N GLY A 103 7.03 -8.91 0.10
CA GLY A 103 5.83 -9.39 -0.58
C GLY A 103 4.66 -9.62 0.40
N ILE A 104 3.46 -9.14 0.06
CA ILE A 104 2.27 -9.35 0.89
C ILE A 104 1.82 -10.81 0.76
N GLY A 105 2.03 -11.61 1.81
CA GLY A 105 1.59 -13.01 1.86
C GLY A 105 0.97 -13.46 3.18
N GLY A 106 0.75 -12.52 4.11
CA GLY A 106 0.14 -12.77 5.41
C GLY A 106 1.08 -13.37 6.45
N ALA A 107 0.60 -13.43 7.69
CA ALA A 107 1.39 -13.73 8.88
C ALA A 107 2.17 -15.06 8.78
N ASP A 108 1.55 -16.13 8.27
CA ASP A 108 2.21 -17.43 8.15
C ASP A 108 3.46 -17.37 7.26
N LEU A 109 3.38 -16.67 6.12
CA LEU A 109 4.53 -16.52 5.24
C LEU A 109 5.59 -15.65 5.91
N SER A 110 5.17 -14.54 6.53
CA SER A 110 6.09 -13.61 7.19
C SER A 110 6.87 -14.23 8.34
N LEU A 111 6.24 -15.13 9.11
CA LEU A 111 6.92 -15.87 10.19
C LEU A 111 8.00 -16.80 9.63
N LEU A 112 7.70 -17.54 8.55
CA LEU A 112 8.66 -18.45 7.92
C LEU A 112 9.84 -17.68 7.30
N GLU A 113 9.56 -16.55 6.66
CA GLU A 113 10.63 -15.68 6.13
C GLU A 113 11.47 -15.09 7.26
N GLY A 114 10.86 -14.68 8.37
CA GLY A 114 11.58 -14.20 9.55
C GLY A 114 12.50 -15.27 10.14
N GLU A 115 12.03 -16.52 10.23
CA GLU A 115 12.84 -17.65 10.68
C GLU A 115 14.04 -17.90 9.74
N ILE A 116 13.80 -17.90 8.43
CA ILE A 116 14.86 -18.04 7.42
C ILE A 116 15.89 -16.92 7.53
N ALA A 117 15.45 -15.66 7.67
CA ALA A 117 16.32 -14.51 7.82
C ALA A 117 17.18 -14.62 9.09
N GLY A 118 16.59 -15.01 10.22
CA GLY A 118 17.31 -15.17 11.48
C GLY A 118 18.36 -16.29 11.44
N LEU A 119 18.03 -17.43 10.85
CA LEU A 119 18.97 -18.54 10.67
C LEU A 119 20.12 -18.13 9.75
N ALA A 120 19.82 -17.50 8.62
CA ALA A 120 20.84 -17.01 7.68
C ALA A 120 21.77 -15.98 8.34
N ALA A 121 21.21 -15.00 9.05
CA ALA A 121 21.96 -13.94 9.73
C ALA A 121 22.88 -14.47 10.84
N SER A 122 22.50 -15.59 11.47
CA SER A 122 23.30 -16.24 12.51
C SER A 122 24.25 -17.32 11.99
N GLY A 123 24.33 -17.52 10.66
CA GLY A 123 25.18 -18.56 10.05
C GLY A 123 24.70 -19.99 10.29
N GLN A 124 23.45 -20.17 10.72
CA GLN A 124 22.83 -21.47 10.94
C GLN A 124 22.27 -22.07 9.65
N GLY A 125 22.19 -23.40 9.60
CA GLY A 125 21.62 -24.12 8.46
C GLY A 125 20.11 -23.94 8.37
N ILE A 126 19.62 -23.69 7.15
CA ILE A 126 18.18 -23.60 6.85
C ILE A 126 17.70 -24.95 6.30
N SER A 127 16.78 -25.61 7.01
CA SER A 127 16.27 -26.92 6.62
C SER A 127 15.50 -26.88 5.29
N SER A 128 15.52 -27.99 4.55
CA SER A 128 14.74 -28.14 3.32
C SER A 128 13.23 -28.10 3.58
N GLN A 129 12.78 -28.55 4.75
CA GLN A 129 11.38 -28.49 5.18
C GLN A 129 10.91 -27.05 5.34
N LEU A 130 11.72 -26.18 5.98
CA LEU A 130 11.42 -24.76 6.15
C LEU A 130 11.35 -24.05 4.80
N ARG A 131 12.32 -24.30 3.90
CA ARG A 131 12.31 -23.78 2.52
C ARG A 131 11.06 -24.19 1.75
N MET A 132 10.66 -25.46 1.85
CA MET A 132 9.46 -25.98 1.19
C MET A 132 8.18 -25.38 1.78
N ALA A 133 8.11 -25.21 3.10
CA ALA A 133 6.98 -24.56 3.77
C ALA A 133 6.82 -23.11 3.29
N ARG A 134 7.91 -22.34 3.25
CA ARG A 134 7.94 -20.96 2.74
C ARG A 134 7.50 -20.90 1.28
N TYR A 135 8.03 -21.79 0.43
CA TYR A 135 7.65 -21.85 -0.99
C TYR A 135 6.14 -22.10 -1.18
N ARG A 136 5.56 -23.06 -0.46
CA ARG A 136 4.11 -23.35 -0.54
C ARG A 136 3.26 -22.15 -0.14
N LYS A 137 3.67 -21.42 0.92
CA LYS A 137 2.98 -20.21 1.38
C LYS A 137 3.14 -19.06 0.38
N GLN A 138 4.31 -18.91 -0.25
CA GLN A 138 4.52 -17.93 -1.32
C GLN A 138 3.61 -18.19 -2.53
N VAL A 139 3.54 -19.44 -3.00
CA VAL A 139 2.65 -19.81 -4.13
C VAL A 139 1.20 -19.47 -3.81
N PHE A 140 0.74 -19.74 -2.59
CA PHE A 140 -0.59 -19.38 -2.14
C PHE A 140 -0.80 -17.85 -2.10
N ALA A 141 0.16 -17.09 -1.58
CA ALA A 141 0.12 -15.64 -1.56
C ALA A 141 0.05 -15.04 -2.97
N ASP A 142 0.84 -15.56 -3.91
CA ASP A 142 0.84 -15.10 -5.30
C ASP A 142 -0.49 -15.38 -5.99
N ALA A 143 -1.13 -16.53 -5.70
CA ALA A 143 -2.46 -16.84 -6.20
C ALA A 143 -3.52 -15.87 -5.66
N LEU A 144 -3.44 -15.46 -4.39
CA LEU A 144 -4.36 -14.49 -3.79
C LEU A 144 -4.21 -13.09 -4.43
N LYS A 145 -2.98 -12.60 -4.60
CA LYS A 145 -2.70 -11.31 -5.24
C LYS A 145 -3.28 -11.25 -6.66
N ARG A 146 -3.16 -12.34 -7.43
CA ARG A 146 -3.76 -12.46 -8.78
C ARG A 146 -5.29 -12.48 -8.76
N SER A 147 -5.89 -13.04 -7.71
CA SER A 147 -7.34 -13.22 -7.62
C SER A 147 -8.08 -11.97 -7.16
N TYR A 148 -7.42 -11.08 -6.41
CA TYR A 148 -8.04 -9.90 -5.80
C TYR A 148 -7.27 -8.59 -6.09
N PRO A 149 -7.06 -8.22 -7.36
CA PRO A 149 -6.45 -6.93 -7.68
C PRO A 149 -7.42 -5.78 -7.40
N VAL A 150 -6.89 -4.63 -6.98
CA VAL A 150 -7.64 -3.37 -6.93
C VAL A 150 -7.70 -2.80 -8.34
N LYS A 151 -8.90 -2.75 -8.94
CA LYS A 151 -9.11 -2.26 -10.32
C LYS A 151 -9.42 -0.76 -10.36
N ASP A 152 -9.04 -0.12 -11.45
CA ASP A 152 -9.09 1.34 -11.67
C ASP A 152 -10.47 2.01 -11.52
N GLY A 153 -11.56 1.26 -11.57
CA GLY A 153 -12.91 1.82 -11.44
C GLY A 153 -13.15 2.60 -10.15
N TRP A 154 -12.34 2.39 -9.10
CA TRP A 154 -12.40 3.14 -7.86
C TRP A 154 -12.21 4.65 -8.05
N ARG A 155 -11.46 5.07 -9.08
CA ARG A 155 -11.18 6.50 -9.35
C ARG A 155 -12.46 7.29 -9.62
N SER A 156 -13.50 6.63 -10.14
CA SER A 156 -14.82 7.24 -10.41
C SER A 156 -15.70 7.42 -9.16
N TRP A 157 -15.29 6.89 -8.00
CA TRP A 157 -16.09 6.94 -6.78
C TRP A 157 -15.90 8.26 -6.04
N ALA A 158 -14.70 8.84 -6.17
CA ALA A 158 -14.32 10.06 -5.48
C ALA A 158 -14.87 11.30 -6.20
N GLU A 159 -15.35 12.25 -5.41
CA GLU A 159 -15.73 13.59 -5.88
C GLU A 159 -14.52 14.52 -5.87
N LYS A 160 -14.54 15.62 -6.62
CA LYS A 160 -13.42 16.59 -6.66
C LYS A 160 -13.03 17.12 -5.27
N SER A 161 -13.98 17.24 -4.36
CA SER A 161 -13.76 17.66 -2.97
C SER A 161 -13.13 16.58 -2.07
N THR A 162 -12.94 15.35 -2.56
CA THR A 162 -12.37 14.25 -1.78
C THR A 162 -10.92 14.53 -1.46
N VAL A 163 -10.57 14.61 -0.17
CA VAL A 163 -9.19 14.77 0.28
C VAL A 163 -8.38 13.50 -0.03
N VAL A 164 -7.36 13.64 -0.88
CA VAL A 164 -6.44 12.56 -1.25
C VAL A 164 -5.19 12.61 -0.38
N CYS A 165 -4.65 13.80 -0.10
CA CYS A 165 -3.52 13.97 0.82
C CYS A 165 -3.97 14.62 2.12
N ARG A 166 -4.17 13.82 3.17
CA ARG A 166 -4.58 14.33 4.49
C ARG A 166 -3.59 15.34 5.10
N CYS A 167 -2.28 15.14 4.92
CA CYS A 167 -1.28 15.97 5.59
C CYS A 167 -1.16 17.38 5.03
N GLU A 168 -1.45 17.55 3.74
CA GLU A 168 -1.39 18.86 3.05
C GLU A 168 -2.79 19.30 2.60
N GLU A 169 -3.83 18.59 3.04
CA GLU A 169 -5.25 18.83 2.73
C GLU A 169 -5.62 18.88 1.24
N VAL A 170 -4.79 18.29 0.37
CA VAL A 170 -4.98 18.28 -1.09
C VAL A 170 -6.14 17.38 -1.49
N SER A 171 -7.08 17.96 -2.22
CA SER A 171 -8.26 17.33 -2.82
C SER A 171 -7.97 16.66 -4.17
N LEU A 172 -8.89 15.80 -4.62
CA LEU A 172 -8.84 15.20 -5.96
C LEU A 172 -8.88 16.29 -7.05
N GLY A 173 -9.69 17.33 -6.86
CA GLY A 173 -9.82 18.43 -7.82
C GLY A 173 -8.52 19.18 -8.05
N GLU A 174 -7.72 19.41 -7.00
CA GLU A 174 -6.40 20.04 -7.12
C GLU A 174 -5.39 19.15 -7.85
N ILE A 175 -5.47 17.82 -7.67
CA ILE A 175 -4.65 16.88 -8.46
C ILE A 175 -5.08 16.91 -9.92
N GLU A 176 -6.39 16.92 -10.21
CA GLU A 176 -6.91 17.05 -11.57
C GLU A 176 -6.44 18.35 -12.24
N GLU A 177 -6.55 19.48 -11.55
CA GLU A 177 -6.10 20.79 -12.04
C GLU A 177 -4.59 20.77 -12.35
N SER A 178 -3.79 20.13 -11.50
CA SER A 178 -2.34 20.00 -11.74
C SER A 178 -2.01 19.28 -13.04
N VAL A 179 -2.83 18.34 -13.47
CA VAL A 179 -2.64 17.59 -14.73
C VAL A 179 -3.21 18.37 -15.91
N VAL A 180 -4.46 18.83 -15.79
CA VAL A 180 -5.22 19.39 -16.91
C VAL A 180 -4.79 20.82 -17.24
N GLU A 181 -4.57 21.65 -16.22
CA GLU A 181 -4.29 23.09 -16.40
C GLU A 181 -2.78 23.40 -16.31
N LEU A 182 -2.05 22.70 -15.45
CA LEU A 182 -0.62 22.95 -15.21
C LEU A 182 0.31 21.98 -15.95
N GLY A 183 -0.23 20.93 -16.57
CA GLY A 183 0.52 20.01 -17.43
C GLY A 183 1.39 18.99 -16.67
N ALA A 184 0.99 18.56 -15.47
CA ALA A 184 1.66 17.44 -14.80
C ALA A 184 1.44 16.13 -15.57
N GLU A 185 2.54 15.48 -15.98
CA GLU A 185 2.51 14.20 -16.69
C GLU A 185 2.78 12.99 -15.78
N ASP A 186 3.32 13.22 -14.58
CA ASP A 186 3.68 12.19 -13.60
C ASP A 186 3.36 12.62 -12.15
N SER A 187 3.36 11.67 -11.21
CA SER A 187 3.10 11.99 -9.80
C SER A 187 4.13 12.91 -9.16
N ARG A 188 5.37 12.92 -9.67
CA ARG A 188 6.43 13.80 -9.17
C ARG A 188 6.09 15.26 -9.47
N THR A 189 5.64 15.55 -10.67
CA THR A 189 5.25 16.89 -11.12
C THR A 189 3.95 17.32 -10.46
N ALA A 190 2.95 16.44 -10.38
CA ALA A 190 1.73 16.71 -9.61
C ALA A 190 2.03 17.02 -8.14
N LYS A 191 2.98 16.30 -7.52
CA LYS A 191 3.47 16.59 -6.17
C LYS A 191 4.12 17.98 -6.06
N LEU A 192 4.86 18.43 -7.07
CA LEU A 192 5.47 19.77 -7.04
C LEU A 192 4.43 20.88 -7.14
N PHE A 193 3.36 20.70 -7.93
CA PHE A 193 2.27 21.68 -8.05
C PHE A 193 1.35 21.69 -6.84
N THR A 194 1.00 20.52 -6.29
CA THR A 194 -0.03 20.39 -5.25
C THR A 194 0.50 20.20 -3.84
N ARG A 195 1.79 19.87 -3.70
CA ARG A 195 2.43 19.39 -2.45
C ARG A 195 1.94 18.02 -1.96
N ALA A 196 1.08 17.32 -2.71
CA ALA A 196 0.59 16.00 -2.30
C ALA A 196 1.74 15.01 -2.01
N GLY A 197 1.80 14.51 -0.78
CA GLY A 197 2.87 13.63 -0.30
C GLY A 197 4.07 14.32 0.33
N MET A 198 4.07 15.65 0.46
CA MET A 198 5.14 16.43 1.12
C MET A 198 4.93 16.67 2.62
N GLY A 199 3.75 16.35 3.16
CA GLY A 199 3.47 16.55 4.58
C GLY A 199 4.11 15.50 5.50
N LEU A 200 3.77 15.54 6.80
CA LEU A 200 4.44 14.75 7.85
C LEU A 200 4.53 13.24 7.57
N CYS A 201 3.54 12.64 6.90
CA CYS A 201 3.57 11.22 6.56
C CYS A 201 4.53 10.88 5.40
N GLN A 202 5.04 11.87 4.66
CA GLN A 202 5.92 11.72 3.50
C GLN A 202 5.34 10.72 2.47
N GLY A 203 4.08 10.93 2.09
CA GLY A 203 3.41 10.16 1.06
C GLY A 203 2.98 8.75 1.44
N ARG A 204 3.20 8.28 2.68
CA ARG A 204 2.86 6.90 3.12
C ARG A 204 1.42 6.46 2.82
N ILE A 205 0.48 7.41 2.80
CA ILE A 205 -0.94 7.13 2.60
C ILE A 205 -1.39 7.48 1.17
N CYS A 206 -0.92 8.61 0.65
CA CYS A 206 -1.45 9.18 -0.58
C CYS A 206 -0.62 8.88 -1.83
N SER A 207 0.67 8.50 -1.71
CA SER A 207 1.57 8.45 -2.88
C SER A 207 1.07 7.51 -3.97
N ARG A 208 0.68 6.28 -3.60
CA ARG A 208 0.06 5.32 -4.54
C ARG A 208 -1.16 5.91 -5.23
N ASN A 209 -2.07 6.52 -4.46
CA ASN A 209 -3.29 7.09 -5.01
C ASN A 209 -3.00 8.23 -5.98
N VAL A 210 -2.05 9.11 -5.65
CA VAL A 210 -1.64 10.22 -6.52
C VAL A 210 -1.09 9.68 -7.84
N SER A 211 -0.17 8.70 -7.82
CA SER A 211 0.35 8.08 -9.05
C SER A 211 -0.75 7.45 -9.89
N GLU A 212 -1.66 6.69 -9.27
CA GLU A 212 -2.76 6.03 -9.98
C GLU A 212 -3.77 7.05 -10.56
N ILE A 213 -4.05 8.15 -9.86
CA ILE A 213 -4.94 9.22 -10.33
C ILE A 213 -4.31 9.93 -11.53
N VAL A 214 -3.06 10.36 -11.41
CA VAL A 214 -2.35 11.07 -12.49
C VAL A 214 -2.26 10.19 -13.73
N ALA A 215 -1.84 8.93 -13.57
CA ALA A 215 -1.80 7.95 -14.66
C ALA A 215 -3.18 7.77 -15.33
N GLY A 216 -4.26 7.72 -14.54
CA GLY A 216 -5.62 7.67 -15.07
C GLY A 216 -6.01 8.91 -15.90
N LEU A 217 -5.59 10.10 -15.48
CA LEU A 217 -5.86 11.37 -16.17
C LEU A 217 -5.03 11.53 -17.44
N THR A 218 -3.75 11.14 -17.40
CA THR A 218 -2.84 11.19 -18.56
C THR A 218 -3.03 10.03 -19.52
N LYS A 219 -3.80 9.01 -19.13
CA LYS A 219 -4.01 7.74 -19.86
C LYS A 219 -2.70 6.97 -20.06
N CYS A 220 -1.77 7.11 -19.13
CA CYS A 220 -0.52 6.37 -19.06
C CYS A 220 -0.60 5.28 -17.99
N ALA A 221 0.34 4.32 -18.01
CA ALA A 221 0.53 3.39 -16.91
C ALA A 221 1.57 3.97 -15.93
N VAL A 222 1.38 3.77 -14.62
CA VAL A 222 2.41 4.07 -13.62
C VAL A 222 3.58 3.11 -13.84
N THR A 223 4.77 3.63 -14.11
CA THR A 223 5.96 2.82 -14.34
C THR A 223 6.50 2.22 -13.05
N ASP A 224 7.32 1.17 -13.15
CA ASP A 224 7.95 0.58 -11.98
C ASP A 224 8.90 1.57 -11.28
N GLU A 225 9.59 2.39 -12.06
CA GLU A 225 10.46 3.45 -11.56
C GLU A 225 9.67 4.47 -10.73
N GLU A 226 8.47 4.84 -11.17
CA GLU A 226 7.61 5.78 -10.44
C GLU A 226 7.07 5.15 -9.15
N ARG A 227 6.66 3.87 -9.17
CA ARG A 227 6.23 3.13 -7.97
C ARG A 227 7.34 3.02 -6.93
N ILE A 228 8.57 2.79 -7.38
CA ILE A 228 9.76 2.74 -6.52
C ILE A 228 10.09 4.14 -5.97
N ALA A 229 10.17 5.15 -6.84
CA ALA A 229 10.51 6.52 -6.44
C ALA A 229 9.49 7.10 -5.44
N SER A 230 8.20 6.84 -5.63
CA SER A 230 7.11 7.29 -4.75
C SER A 230 7.07 6.58 -3.39
N SER A 231 7.78 5.46 -3.26
CA SER A 231 7.88 4.68 -2.01
C SER A 231 9.13 5.01 -1.19
N ASN A 232 10.11 5.69 -1.80
CA ASN A 232 11.39 6.02 -1.19
C ASN A 232 11.34 7.28 -0.33
N ARG A 233 12.02 7.23 0.82
CA ARG A 233 12.03 8.32 1.82
C ARG A 233 13.43 8.42 2.43
N PRO A 234 14.09 9.59 2.35
CA PRO A 234 15.45 9.74 2.87
C PRO A 234 15.50 9.78 4.41
N ILE A 235 14.39 10.07 5.07
CA ILE A 235 14.30 10.20 6.53
C ILE A 235 13.17 9.30 7.03
N ALA A 236 13.50 8.43 7.99
CA ALA A 236 12.56 7.45 8.54
C ALA A 236 11.35 8.09 9.23
N ALA A 237 11.62 9.04 10.11
CA ALA A 237 10.61 9.82 10.80
C ALA A 237 11.16 11.22 11.06
N PRO A 238 10.30 12.24 11.20
CA PRO A 238 10.74 13.56 11.64
C PRO A 238 11.53 13.48 12.95
N ILE A 239 12.68 14.15 13.00
CA ILE A 239 13.51 14.29 14.20
C ILE A 239 13.61 15.79 14.48
N ALA A 240 13.41 16.18 15.73
CA ALA A 240 13.55 17.58 16.14
C ALA A 240 14.99 18.04 15.90
N LEU A 241 15.17 19.24 15.33
CA LEU A 241 16.51 19.78 15.06
C LEU A 241 17.35 19.91 16.33
N GLY A 242 16.74 20.17 17.49
CA GLY A 242 17.45 20.18 18.78
C GLY A 242 18.12 18.85 19.11
N LEU A 243 17.48 17.71 18.81
CA LEU A 243 18.06 16.38 19.02
C LEU A 243 19.27 16.11 18.10
N LEU A 244 19.30 16.72 16.91
CA LEU A 244 20.45 16.65 16.01
C LEU A 244 21.54 17.67 16.40
N GLY A 245 21.13 18.80 16.99
CA GLY A 245 21.99 19.92 17.38
C GLY A 245 22.74 19.72 18.69
N ASP A 246 22.24 18.86 19.59
CA ASP A 246 22.90 18.47 20.86
C ASP A 246 24.12 17.55 20.64
N GLY A 247 24.89 17.76 19.58
CA GLY A 247 26.13 17.03 19.28
C GLY A 247 27.01 16.89 20.53
N LYS A 248 27.76 15.78 20.63
CA LYS A 248 28.68 15.50 21.76
C LYS A 248 29.38 16.78 22.21
N LYS A 249 29.13 17.20 23.46
CA LYS A 249 30.03 18.11 24.17
C LYS A 249 31.41 17.49 24.31
#